data_AF-A0A497QY51-F1
#
_entry.id   AF-A0A497QY51-F1
#
_cell.length_a   1.000
_cell.length_b   1.000
_cell.length_c   1.000
_cell.angle_alpha   90.00
_cell.angle_beta   90.00
_cell.angle_gamma   90.00
#
_symmetry.space_group_name_H-M   'P 1'
#
loop_
_entity.id
_entity.type
_entity.pdbx_description
1 polymer ?
#
loop_
_entity_poly.entity_id
_entity_poly.type
_entity_poly.pdbx_seq_one_letter_code
_entity_poly.pdbx_strand_id
1 'polypeptide(L)'
;MTEEVFTKNVKRIENIYSELIKGETNPQKEVEMRVDLIDALSNLDASLYSEKEKNQEFITLLAKLREALLNWDPYGQWFRHQKELVDTVYEVIIKAKNVVFTKSSNSAEEATRLKTELNVLKNELNELRSLMSSLL
;
A
#
# COMPACT_ATOMS: atom_id res chain seq x y z
N MET A 1 -1.41 6.01 7.91
CA MET A 1 0.00 6.35 7.60
C MET A 1 0.71 5.21 6.87
N THR A 2 0.59 3.95 7.31
CA THR A 2 1.19 2.78 6.63
C THR A 2 0.63 2.52 5.22
N GLU A 3 -0.68 2.63 5.01
CA GLU A 3 -1.34 2.41 3.72
C GLU A 3 -0.96 3.44 2.64
N GLU A 4 -0.73 4.70 3.02
CA GLU A 4 -0.31 5.75 2.10
C GLU A 4 1.14 5.53 1.63
N VAL A 5 2.03 5.19 2.57
CA VAL A 5 3.42 4.80 2.27
C VAL A 5 3.44 3.56 1.38
N PHE A 6 2.59 2.57 1.65
CA PHE A 6 2.45 1.38 0.81
C PHE A 6 2.06 1.76 -0.62
N THR A 7 0.96 2.50 -0.79
CA THR A 7 0.43 2.90 -2.10
C THR A 7 1.46 3.71 -2.91
N LYS A 8 2.20 4.61 -2.25
CA LYS A 8 3.27 5.38 -2.87
C LYS A 8 4.39 4.48 -3.41
N ASN A 9 4.80 3.46 -2.65
CA ASN A 9 5.85 2.54 -3.07
C ASN A 9 5.37 1.57 -4.16
N VAL A 10 4.11 1.13 -4.14
CA VAL A 10 3.53 0.37 -5.26
C VAL A 10 3.59 1.17 -6.56
N LYS A 11 3.16 2.43 -6.53
CA LYS A 11 3.23 3.32 -7.70
C LYS A 11 4.66 3.55 -8.18
N ARG A 12 5.62 3.66 -7.25
CA ARG A 12 7.05 3.77 -7.57
C ARG A 12 7.53 2.53 -8.33
N ILE A 13 7.18 1.33 -7.87
CA ILE A 13 7.51 0.06 -8.55
C ILE A 13 6.84 -0.01 -9.93
N GLU A 14 5.57 0.36 -10.05
CA GLU A 14 4.85 0.40 -11.34
C GLU A 14 5.56 1.31 -12.37
N ASN A 15 6.01 2.49 -11.93
CA ASN A 15 6.73 3.43 -12.79
C ASN A 15 8.08 2.85 -13.26
N ILE A 16 8.88 2.30 -12.33
CA ILE A 16 10.18 1.70 -12.66
C ILE A 16 9.99 0.52 -13.62
N TYR A 17 9.03 -0.36 -13.34
CA TYR A 17 8.70 -1.49 -14.21
C TYR A 17 8.33 -1.04 -15.62
N SER A 18 7.47 -0.03 -15.75
CA SER A 18 7.09 0.54 -17.04
C SER A 18 8.30 1.04 -17.84
N GLU A 19 9.24 1.69 -17.15
CA GLU A 19 10.44 2.23 -17.78
C GLU A 19 11.42 1.13 -18.23
N LEU A 20 11.65 0.13 -17.38
CA LEU A 20 12.50 -1.02 -17.70
C LEU A 20 11.94 -1.85 -18.86
N ILE A 21 10.62 -2.01 -18.96
CA ILE A 21 9.98 -2.78 -20.04
C ILE A 21 10.03 -2.05 -21.38
N LYS A 22 9.91 -0.71 -21.40
CA LYS A 22 10.12 0.09 -22.62
C LYS A 22 11.52 -0.13 -23.19
N GLY A 23 12.50 -0.36 -22.32
CA GLY A 23 13.90 -0.60 -22.69
C GLY A 23 14.56 0.62 -23.32
N GLU A 24 14.11 1.82 -22.93
CA GLU A 24 14.75 3.12 -23.20
C GLU A 24 15.77 3.44 -22.08
N THR A 25 16.37 2.40 -21.52
CA THR A 25 17.30 2.42 -20.40
C THR A 25 18.72 2.11 -20.88
N ASN A 26 19.71 2.52 -20.08
CA ASN A 26 21.10 2.09 -20.23
C ASN A 26 21.51 1.31 -18.96
N PRO A 27 22.62 0.56 -18.97
CA PRO A 27 22.99 -0.29 -17.83
C PRO A 27 23.14 0.48 -16.52
N GLN A 28 23.68 1.70 -16.57
CA GLN A 28 23.82 2.55 -15.40
C GLN A 28 22.46 2.92 -14.79
N LYS A 29 21.50 3.29 -15.64
CA LYS A 29 20.13 3.61 -15.24
C LYS A 29 19.40 2.38 -14.69
N GLU A 30 19.64 1.20 -15.26
CA GLU A 30 19.10 -0.06 -14.72
C GLU A 30 19.69 -0.42 -13.35
N VAL A 31 20.96 -0.10 -13.08
CA VAL A 31 21.55 -0.22 -11.73
C VAL A 31 20.85 0.70 -10.74
N GLU A 32 20.62 1.97 -11.10
CA GLU A 32 19.89 2.92 -10.25
C GLU A 32 18.46 2.44 -9.98
N MET A 33 17.75 2.02 -11.01
CA MET A 33 16.39 1.45 -10.91
C MET A 33 16.35 0.18 -10.06
N ARG A 34 17.37 -0.67 -10.13
CA ARG A 34 17.49 -1.87 -9.30
C ARG A 34 17.59 -1.50 -7.82
N VAL A 35 18.44 -0.51 -7.48
CA VAL A 35 18.57 -0.01 -6.10
C VAL A 35 17.24 0.58 -5.62
N ASP A 36 16.60 1.38 -6.47
CA ASP A 36 15.30 2.00 -6.19
C ASP A 36 14.17 0.98 -6.00
N LEU A 37 14.16 -0.10 -6.78
CA LEU A 37 13.23 -1.22 -6.60
C LEU A 37 13.47 -1.90 -5.26
N ILE A 38 14.71 -2.19 -4.89
CA ILE A 38 15.04 -2.85 -3.62
C ILE A 38 14.61 -1.98 -2.43
N ASP A 39 14.84 -0.66 -2.49
CA ASP A 39 14.36 0.30 -1.48
C ASP A 39 12.83 0.29 -1.39
N ALA A 40 12.13 0.41 -2.53
CA ALA A 40 10.66 0.37 -2.56
C ALA A 40 10.10 -0.94 -1.98
N LEU A 41 10.69 -2.10 -2.32
CA LEU A 41 10.29 -3.40 -1.78
C LEU A 41 10.52 -3.51 -0.27
N SER A 42 11.59 -2.90 0.24
CA SER A 42 11.88 -2.86 1.68
C SER A 42 10.86 -2.00 2.43
N ASN A 43 10.46 -0.87 1.84
CA ASN A 43 9.41 0.00 2.38
C ASN A 43 8.02 -0.66 2.33
N LEU A 44 7.71 -1.44 1.29
CA LEU A 44 6.48 -2.23 1.23
C LEU A 44 6.44 -3.26 2.37
N ASP A 45 7.51 -4.04 2.53
CA ASP A 45 7.63 -5.05 3.58
C ASP A 45 7.46 -4.43 4.98
N ALA A 46 8.15 -3.30 5.24
CA ALA A 46 8.01 -2.55 6.50
C ALA A 46 6.59 -2.04 6.75
N SER A 47 5.88 -1.58 5.71
CA SER A 47 4.50 -1.10 5.85
C SER A 47 3.49 -2.21 6.18
N LEU A 48 3.87 -3.47 5.99
CA LEU A 48 3.07 -4.65 6.29
C LEU A 48 3.45 -5.33 7.60
N TYR A 49 4.39 -4.78 8.36
CA TYR A 49 4.87 -5.39 9.61
C TYR A 49 3.75 -5.72 10.59
N SER A 50 2.77 -4.81 10.73
CA SER A 50 1.59 -5.00 11.60
C SER A 50 0.52 -5.94 11.03
N GLU A 51 0.61 -6.30 9.74
CA GLU A 51 -0.37 -7.08 8.99
C GLU A 51 0.24 -8.37 8.42
N LYS A 52 1.36 -8.81 9.00
CA LYS A 52 2.21 -9.87 8.48
C LYS A 52 1.46 -11.18 8.28
N GLU A 53 0.63 -11.58 9.25
CA GLU A 53 -0.14 -12.83 9.18
C GLU A 53 -1.15 -12.83 8.02
N LYS A 54 -1.81 -11.71 7.75
CA LYS A 54 -2.82 -11.60 6.68
C LYS A 54 -2.21 -11.51 5.29
N ASN A 55 -0.97 -11.04 5.20
CA ASN A 55 -0.28 -10.77 3.94
C ASN A 55 0.98 -11.64 3.76
N GLN A 56 1.06 -12.79 4.44
CA GLN A 56 2.25 -13.62 4.48
C GLN A 56 2.71 -14.08 3.09
N GLU A 57 1.77 -14.46 2.21
CA GLU A 57 2.09 -14.83 0.82
C GLU A 57 2.76 -13.68 0.05
N PHE A 58 2.24 -12.47 0.22
CA PHE A 58 2.76 -11.29 -0.45
C PHE A 58 4.15 -10.93 0.09
N ILE A 59 4.38 -11.04 1.40
CA ILE A 59 5.69 -10.81 2.03
C ILE A 59 6.72 -11.83 1.51
N THR A 60 6.35 -13.10 1.36
CA THR A 60 7.21 -14.11 0.75
C THR A 60 7.55 -13.76 -0.71
N LEU A 61 6.58 -13.25 -1.48
CA LEU A 61 6.83 -12.79 -2.85
C LEU A 61 7.78 -11.59 -2.90
N LEU A 62 7.63 -10.61 -1.99
CA LEU A 62 8.56 -9.47 -1.88
C LEU A 62 10.00 -9.92 -1.60
N ALA A 63 10.17 -10.90 -0.71
CA ALA A 63 11.49 -11.46 -0.40
C ALA A 63 12.11 -12.16 -1.61
N LYS A 64 11.33 -13.00 -2.31
CA LYS A 64 11.76 -13.69 -3.54
C LYS A 64 12.20 -12.69 -4.61
N LEU A 65 11.42 -11.63 -4.83
CA LEU A 65 11.77 -10.60 -5.81
C LEU A 65 13.06 -9.86 -5.42
N ARG A 66 13.22 -9.53 -4.13
CA ARG A 66 14.43 -8.85 -3.63
C ARG A 66 15.68 -9.68 -3.89
N GLU A 67 15.61 -10.98 -3.63
CA GLU A 67 16.70 -11.92 -3.94
C GLU A 67 17.00 -11.99 -5.44
N ALA A 68 15.97 -12.10 -6.28
CA ALA A 68 16.13 -12.11 -7.73
C ALA A 68 16.78 -10.81 -8.25
N LEU A 69 16.40 -9.64 -7.71
CA LEU A 69 17.00 -8.36 -8.06
C LEU A 69 18.46 -8.25 -7.61
N LEU A 70 18.82 -8.79 -6.44
CA LEU A 70 20.22 -8.79 -5.97
C LEU A 70 21.13 -9.62 -6.86
N ASN A 71 20.60 -10.72 -7.41
CA ASN A 71 21.33 -11.62 -8.31
C ASN A 71 21.32 -11.16 -9.78
N TRP A 72 20.45 -10.23 -10.14
CA TRP A 72 20.38 -9.70 -11.50
C TRP A 72 21.55 -8.74 -11.77
N ASP A 73 22.28 -8.98 -12.86
CA ASP A 73 23.35 -8.12 -13.38
C ASP A 73 22.85 -7.25 -14.55
N PRO A 74 22.68 -5.92 -14.34
CA PRO A 74 22.25 -4.98 -15.38
C PRO A 74 23.26 -4.78 -16.52
N TYR A 75 24.53 -5.21 -16.36
CA TYR A 75 25.53 -5.18 -17.43
C TYR A 75 25.52 -6.45 -18.29
N GLY A 76 24.90 -7.53 -17.81
CA GLY A 76 24.84 -8.81 -18.51
C GLY A 76 23.63 -8.92 -19.43
N GLN A 77 22.43 -8.90 -18.85
CA GLN A 77 21.18 -9.05 -19.58
C GLN A 77 20.20 -7.96 -19.18
N TRP A 78 19.64 -7.29 -20.18
CA TRP A 78 18.60 -6.27 -20.01
C TRP A 78 17.41 -6.83 -19.22
N PHE A 79 16.86 -6.02 -18.33
CA PHE A 79 15.71 -6.40 -17.50
C PHE A 79 14.59 -7.05 -18.30
N ARG A 80 14.18 -6.44 -19.42
CA ARG A 80 13.07 -6.90 -20.25
C ARG A 80 13.25 -8.30 -20.87
N HIS A 81 14.46 -8.84 -20.89
CA HIS A 81 14.73 -10.19 -21.38
C HIS A 81 14.75 -11.24 -20.26
N GLN A 82 14.76 -10.82 -18.99
CA GLN A 82 14.73 -11.68 -17.83
C GLN A 82 13.29 -12.05 -17.48
N LYS A 83 12.71 -12.98 -18.23
CA LYS A 83 11.28 -13.35 -18.12
C LYS A 83 10.84 -13.59 -16.67
N GLU A 84 11.57 -14.41 -15.92
CA GLU A 84 11.20 -14.71 -14.53
C GLU A 84 11.20 -13.47 -13.64
N LEU A 85 12.17 -12.57 -13.82
CA LEU A 85 12.25 -11.32 -13.06
C LEU A 85 11.11 -10.37 -13.44
N VAL A 86 10.84 -10.23 -14.73
CA VAL A 86 9.71 -9.44 -15.28
C VAL A 86 8.39 -9.94 -14.71
N ASP A 87 8.15 -11.25 -14.77
CA ASP A 87 6.93 -11.90 -14.30
C ASP A 87 6.78 -11.69 -12.78
N THR A 88 7.87 -11.81 -12.02
CA THR A 88 7.86 -11.63 -10.56
C THR A 88 7.56 -10.18 -10.17
N VAL A 89 8.14 -9.18 -10.85
CA VAL A 89 7.82 -7.75 -10.60
C VAL A 89 6.36 -7.47 -10.92
N TYR A 90 5.86 -8.00 -12.04
CA TYR A 90 4.46 -7.85 -12.42
C TYR A 90 3.52 -8.51 -11.40
N GLU A 91 3.85 -9.71 -10.92
CA GLU A 91 3.09 -10.41 -9.89
C GLU A 91 3.00 -9.59 -8.59
N VAL A 92 4.11 -8.96 -8.17
CA VAL A 92 4.13 -8.05 -7.01
C VAL A 92 3.16 -6.88 -7.23
N ILE A 93 3.17 -6.24 -8.40
CA ILE A 93 2.27 -5.13 -8.72
C ILE A 93 0.80 -5.58 -8.64
N ILE A 94 0.47 -6.76 -9.16
CA ILE A 94 -0.90 -7.29 -9.14
C ILE A 94 -1.33 -7.66 -7.72
N LYS A 95 -0.50 -8.42 -6.99
CA LYS A 95 -0.83 -8.84 -5.62
C LYS A 95 -0.88 -7.67 -4.64
N ALA A 96 -0.10 -6.62 -4.86
CA ALA A 96 -0.13 -5.41 -4.04
C ALA A 96 -1.53 -4.76 -4.01
N LYS A 97 -2.33 -4.91 -5.08
CA LYS A 97 -3.71 -4.39 -5.15
C LYS A 97 -4.70 -5.16 -4.27
N ASN A 98 -4.33 -6.36 -3.85
CA ASN A 98 -5.16 -7.24 -3.02
C ASN A 98 -4.68 -7.30 -1.57
N VAL A 99 -3.69 -6.50 -1.19
CA VAL A 99 -3.17 -6.45 0.18
C VAL A 99 -4.24 -5.93 1.13
N VAL A 100 -4.37 -6.60 2.26
CA VAL A 100 -5.36 -6.29 3.29
C VAL A 100 -4.71 -5.46 4.38
N PHE A 101 -5.20 -4.22 4.55
CA PHE A 101 -4.93 -3.40 5.74
C PHE A 101 -6.09 -3.54 6.71
N THR A 102 -5.85 -3.85 7.99
CA THR A 102 -6.91 -3.60 8.97
C THR A 102 -7.05 -2.09 9.09
N LYS A 103 -8.23 -1.56 8.70
CA LYS A 103 -8.63 -0.22 9.13
C LYS A 103 -8.50 -0.20 10.65
N SER A 104 -7.74 0.76 11.16
CA SER A 104 -7.65 0.97 12.60
C SER A 104 -9.06 1.06 13.19
N SER A 105 -9.26 0.35 14.30
CA SER A 105 -10.52 0.23 15.04
C SER A 105 -11.17 1.57 15.42
N ASN A 106 -10.45 2.68 15.25
CA ASN A 106 -10.94 4.05 15.42
C ASN A 106 -12.20 4.34 14.61
N SER A 107 -12.36 3.83 13.39
CA SER A 107 -13.55 4.20 12.60
C SER A 107 -14.87 3.63 13.14
N ALA A 108 -14.82 2.47 13.82
CA ALA A 108 -16.00 1.88 14.45
C ALA A 108 -16.32 2.52 15.81
N GLU A 109 -15.30 2.79 16.62
CA GLU A 109 -15.44 3.50 17.91
C GLU A 109 -15.81 4.98 17.73
N GLU A 110 -15.28 5.64 16.70
CA GLU A 110 -15.63 7.01 16.36
C GLU A 110 -17.04 7.09 15.77
N ALA A 111 -17.45 6.10 14.97
CA ALA A 111 -18.83 6.01 14.49
C ALA A 111 -19.84 5.72 15.63
N THR A 112 -19.50 4.90 16.61
CA THR A 112 -20.37 4.69 17.80
C THR A 112 -20.39 5.91 18.70
N ARG A 113 -19.25 6.58 18.90
CA ARG A 113 -19.18 7.84 19.65
C ARG A 113 -20.00 8.95 18.97
N LEU A 114 -19.82 9.16 17.67
CA LEU A 114 -20.59 10.15 16.90
C LEU A 114 -22.10 9.84 16.89
N LYS A 115 -22.49 8.55 16.82
CA LYS A 115 -23.90 8.15 16.98
C LYS A 115 -24.45 8.50 18.35
N THR A 116 -23.64 8.34 19.39
CA THR A 116 -24.03 8.65 20.78
C THR A 116 -24.20 10.16 20.95
N GLU A 117 -23.24 10.96 20.49
CA GLU A 117 -23.31 12.43 20.52
C GLU A 117 -24.51 12.96 19.71
N LEU A 118 -24.81 12.38 18.54
CA LEU A 118 -25.97 12.76 17.73
C LEU A 118 -27.30 12.48 18.44
N ASN A 119 -27.41 11.37 19.17
CA ASN A 119 -28.62 11.02 19.92
C ASN A 119 -28.84 11.97 21.11
N VAL A 120 -27.76 12.36 21.81
CA VAL A 120 -27.83 13.34 22.90
C VAL A 120 -28.34 14.68 22.36
N LEU A 121 -27.74 15.19 21.28
CA LEU A 121 -28.17 16.45 20.67
C LEU A 121 -29.61 16.42 20.18
N LYS A 122 -30.07 15.30 19.61
CA LYS A 122 -31.49 15.14 19.22
C LYS A 122 -32.45 15.22 20.41
N ASN A 123 -32.07 14.62 21.54
CA ASN A 123 -32.88 14.67 22.75
C ASN A 123 -32.94 16.09 23.31
N GLU A 124 -31.81 16.77 23.41
CA GLU A 124 -31.76 18.17 23.87
C GLU A 124 -32.62 19.09 22.99
N LEU A 125 -32.58 18.91 21.66
CA LEU A 125 -33.38 19.70 20.71
C LEU A 125 -34.89 19.42 20.85
N ASN A 126 -35.27 18.18 21.14
CA ASN A 126 -36.66 17.81 21.40
C ASN A 126 -37.16 18.38 22.74
N GLU A 127 -36.33 18.36 23.78
CA GLU A 127 -36.63 18.98 25.08
C GLU A 127 -36.79 20.49 24.94
N LEU A 128 -35.90 21.16 24.21
CA LEU A 128 -36.00 22.59 23.89
C LEU A 128 -37.27 22.92 23.12
N ARG A 129 -37.65 22.11 22.13
CA ARG A 129 -38.91 22.28 21.39
C ARG A 129 -40.12 22.10 22.30
N SER A 130 -40.10 21.12 23.19
CA SER A 130 -41.18 20.89 24.17
C SER A 130 -41.32 22.07 25.13
N LEU A 131 -40.20 22.59 25.64
CA LEU A 131 -40.15 23.78 26.50
C LEU A 131 -40.71 25.01 25.78
N MET A 132 -40.27 25.28 24.55
CA MET A 132 -40.81 26.41 23.78
C MET A 132 -42.29 26.26 23.45
N SER A 133 -42.77 25.03 23.22
CA SER A 133 -44.19 24.76 22.97
C SER A 133 -45.05 24.92 24.23
N SER A 134 -44.46 24.81 25.42
CA SER A 134 -45.15 25.05 26.70
C SER A 134 -45.14 26.51 27.15
N LEU A 135 -44.36 27.37 26.48
CA LEU A 135 -44.22 28.80 26.77
C LEU A 135 -45.04 29.69 25.80
N LEU A 136 -45.72 29.08 24.82
CA LEU A 136 -46.69 29.70 23.91
C LEU A 136 -48.11 29.31 24.33
#